data_AF-A0A255T5A4-F1
#
_entry.id   AF-A0A255T5A4-F1
#
_cell.length_a   1.000
_cell.length_b   1.000
_cell.length_c   1.000
_cell.angle_alpha   90.00
_cell.angle_beta   90.00
_cell.angle_gamma   90.00
#
_symmetry.space_group_name_H-M   'P 1'
#
loop_
_entity.id
_entity.type
_entity.pdbx_description
1 polymer ?
#
loop_
_entity_poly.entity_id
_entity_poly.type
_entity_poly.pdbx_seq_one_letter_code
_entity_poly.pdbx_strand_id
1 'polypeptide(L)' 'MSKKKASVSAKVTPDRLRQIYDILEDEQIPFEADVKKVGRGIREITIVADANNIDHFKNMLV' A
#
# COMPACT_ATOMS: atom_id res chain seq x y z
N MET A 1 -7.61 -23.15 6.40
CA MET A 1 -7.27 -22.62 5.05
C MET A 1 -6.23 -21.53 5.24
N SER A 2 -5.02 -21.70 4.71
CA SER A 2 -3.99 -20.66 4.78
C SER A 2 -4.41 -19.50 3.89
N LYS A 3 -4.79 -18.37 4.49
CA LYS A 3 -5.02 -17.11 3.77
C LYS A 3 -3.71 -16.77 3.05
N LYS A 4 -3.68 -16.87 1.72
CA LYS A 4 -2.49 -16.52 0.93
C LYS A 4 -2.32 -15.01 1.06
N LYS A 5 -1.20 -14.56 1.63
CA LYS A 5 -0.83 -13.14 1.61
C LYS A 5 -0.22 -12.79 0.26
N ALA A 6 -0.53 -11.61 -0.25
CA ALA A 6 0.10 -11.02 -1.42
C ALA A 6 0.53 -9.59 -1.09
N SER A 7 1.44 -9.03 -1.88
CA SER A 7 1.97 -7.69 -1.66
C SER A 7 2.05 -6.89 -2.95
N VAL A 8 1.84 -5.59 -2.85
CA VAL A 8 2.02 -4.62 -3.93
C VAL A 8 2.86 -3.45 -3.43
N SER A 9 3.76 -2.93 -4.26
CA SER A 9 4.56 -1.76 -3.93
C SER A 9 4.50 -0.68 -5.02
N ALA A 10 4.62 0.58 -4.59
CA ALA A 10 4.66 1.72 -5.49
C ALA A 10 5.62 2.80 -4.96
N LYS A 11 6.32 3.44 -5.89
CA LYS A 11 7.18 4.60 -5.60
C LYS A 11 6.35 5.87 -5.75
N VAL A 12 6.26 6.62 -4.67
CA VAL A 12 5.40 7.81 -4.55
C VAL A 12 6.19 8.99 -3.98
N THR A 13 5.71 10.19 -4.28
CA THR A 13 6.16 11.42 -3.61
C THR A 13 5.60 11.49 -2.19
N PRO A 14 6.17 12.30 -1.28
CA PRO A 14 5.64 12.50 0.07
C PRO A 14 4.17 12.97 0.08
N ASP A 15 3.78 13.83 -0.87
CA ASP A 15 2.41 14.34 -0.95
C ASP A 15 1.42 13.25 -1.36
N ARG A 16 1.79 12.43 -2.36
CA ARG A 16 0.98 11.27 -2.76
C ARG A 16 0.90 10.22 -1.66
N LEU A 17 1.98 10.02 -0.92
CA LEU A 17 1.99 9.13 0.24
C LEU A 17 0.99 9.56 1.30
N ARG A 18 0.89 10.86 1.60
CA ARG A 18 -0.11 11.39 2.54
C ARG A 18 -1.53 11.07 2.07
N GLN A 19 -1.85 11.33 0.81
CA GLN A 19 -3.17 10.99 0.24
C GLN A 19 -3.49 9.50 0.35
N ILE A 20 -2.50 8.62 0.14
CA ILE A 20 -2.70 7.18 0.29
C ILE A 20 -3.01 6.84 1.75
N TYR A 21 -2.31 7.44 2.71
CA TYR A 21 -2.62 7.23 4.13
C TYR A 21 -4.02 7.70 4.51
N ASP A 22 -4.47 8.85 3.98
CA ASP A 22 -5.81 9.36 4.23
C ASP A 22 -6.88 8.36 3.74
N ILE A 23 -6.66 7.73 2.58
CA ILE A 23 -7.56 6.66 2.06
C ILE A 23 -7.51 5.41 2.94
N LEU A 24 -6.31 5.02 3.38
CA LEU A 24 -6.09 3.83 4.20
C LEU A 24 -6.66 3.96 5.62
N GLU A 25 -6.88 5.18 6.12
CA GLU A 25 -7.44 5.42 7.45
C GLU A 25 -8.91 4.99 7.55
N ASP A 26 -9.65 5.10 6.45
CA ASP A 26 -11.05 4.66 6.31
C ASP A 26 -11.20 3.22 5.80
N GLU A 27 -10.08 2.53 5.52
CA GLU A 27 -10.09 1.21 4.90
C GLU A 27 -10.50 0.10 5.89
N GLN A 28 -11.47 -0.72 5.48
CA GLN A 28 -12.00 -1.82 6.29
C GLN A 28 -11.30 -3.15 5.98
N ILE A 29 -10.66 -3.26 4.82
CA ILE A 29 -9.91 -4.44 4.42
C ILE A 29 -8.64 -4.54 5.28
N PRO A 30 -8.37 -5.68 5.95
CA PRO A 30 -7.13 -5.84 6.71
C PRO A 30 -5.89 -5.81 5.80
N PHE A 31 -4.96 -4.90 6.10
CA PHE A 31 -3.67 -4.78 5.41
C PHE A 31 -2.54 -4.47 6.40
N GLU A 32 -1.31 -4.71 5.96
CA GLU A 32 -0.08 -4.22 6.59
C GLU A 32 0.60 -3.30 5.59
N ALA A 33 0.96 -2.07 6.00
CA ALA A 33 1.67 -1.13 5.14
C ALA A 33 3.05 -0.82 5.70
N ASP A 34 4.07 -0.85 4.84
CA ASP A 34 5.45 -0.49 5.15
C ASP A 34 5.94 0.60 4.20
N VAL A 35 6.66 1.60 4.73
CA VAL A 35 7.14 2.74 3.93
C VAL A 35 8.64 2.90 4.10
N LYS A 36 9.35 2.89 2.97
CA LYS A 36 10.80 3.08 2.92
C LYS A 36 11.16 4.31 2.13
N LYS A 37 12.26 4.97 2.53
CA LYS A 37 12.87 6.03 1.72
C LYS A 37 13.78 5.37 0.70
N VAL A 38 13.48 5.53 -0.59
CA VAL A 38 14.26 4.91 -1.69
C VAL A 38 15.02 5.93 -2.53
N GLY A 39 14.87 7.21 -2.25
CA GLY A 39 15.59 8.28 -2.95
C GLY A 39 15.37 9.65 -2.32
N ARG A 40 15.91 10.69 -2.98
CA ARG A 40 15.68 12.08 -2.59
C ARG A 40 14.23 12.46 -2.92
N GLY A 41 13.39 12.58 -1.90
CA GLY A 41 11.98 12.94 -2.08
C GLY A 41 11.12 11.82 -2.68
N ILE A 42 11.58 10.56 -2.62
CA ILE A 42 10.80 9.40 -3.08
C ILE A 42 10.66 8.41 -1.92
N ARG A 43 9.43 7.98 -1.68
CA ARG A 43 9.06 6.94 -0.74
C ARG A 43 8.55 5.74 -1.53
N GLU A 44 8.85 4.54 -1.08
CA GLU A 44 8.23 3.32 -1.57
C GLU A 44 7.29 2.83 -0.49
N ILE A 45 6.00 2.72 -0.81
CA ILE A 45 5.01 2.09 0.05
C ILE A 45 4.81 0.65 -0.43
N THR A 46 4.80 -0.29 0.50
CA THR A 46 4.47 -1.69 0.26
C THR A 46 3.25 -2.03 1.09
N ILE A 47 2.20 -2.52 0.45
CA ILE A 47 0.99 -2.99 1.12
C ILE A 47 0.93 -4.51 0.99
N VAL A 48 0.77 -5.19 2.11
CA VAL A 48 0.58 -6.64 2.21
C VAL A 48 -0.85 -6.89 2.66
N ALA A 49 -1.59 -7.69 1.91
CA ALA A 49 -2.98 -8.04 2.23
C ALA A 49 -3.27 -9.49 1.85
N ASP A 50 -4.51 -9.94 2.08
CA ASP A 50 -4.98 -11.21 1.50
C ASP A 50 -4.93 -11.12 -0.04
N ALA A 51 -4.55 -12.22 -0.70
CA ALA A 51 -4.43 -12.28 -2.16
C ALA A 51 -5.74 -11.95 -2.88
N ASN A 52 -6.90 -12.21 -2.26
CA ASN A 52 -8.20 -11.84 -2.84
C ASN A 52 -8.45 -10.32 -2.84
N ASN A 53 -7.72 -9.57 -2.00
CA ASN A 53 -7.91 -8.13 -1.82
C ASN A 53 -6.74 -7.31 -2.39
N ILE A 54 -5.67 -7.95 -2.86
CA ILE A 54 -4.47 -7.22 -3.29
C ILE A 54 -4.71 -6.35 -4.53
N ASP A 55 -5.64 -6.76 -5.40
CA ASP A 55 -6.01 -6.01 -6.60
C ASP A 55 -6.68 -4.67 -6.26
N HIS A 56 -7.40 -4.59 -5.13
CA HIS A 56 -7.96 -3.34 -4.62
C HIS A 56 -6.86 -2.33 -4.31
N PHE A 57 -5.86 -2.74 -3.52
CA PHE A 57 -4.71 -1.90 -3.19
C PHE A 57 -3.84 -1.59 -4.40
N LYS A 58 -3.74 -2.51 -5.36
CA LYS A 58 -3.03 -2.27 -6.61
C LYS A 58 -3.64 -1.11 -7.39
N ASN A 59 -4.97 -1.05 -7.50
CA ASN A 59 -5.64 0.06 -8.18
C ASN A 59 -5.50 1.39 -7.43
N MET A 60 -5.45 1.34 -6.10
CA MET A 60 -5.23 2.53 -5.26
C MET A 60 -3.83 3.13 -5.41
N LEU A 61 -2.82 2.29 -5.63
CA LEU A 61 -1.41 2.70 -5.74
C LEU A 61 -0.97 3.16 -7.13
N VAL A 62 -1.82 3.02 -8.16
CA VAL A 62 -1.62 3.58 -9.51
C VAL A 62 -1.90 5.09 -9.51
#